data_AF-A0A6B3CVI5-F1
#
_entry.id   AF-A0A6B3CVI5-F1
#
_cell.length_a   1.000
_cell.length_b   1.000
_cell.length_c   1.000
_cell.angle_alpha   90.00
_cell.angle_beta   90.00
_cell.angle_gamma   90.00
#
_symmetry.space_group_name_H-M   'P 1'
#
loop_
_entity.id
_entity.type
_entity.pdbx_description
1 polymer ?
#
loop_
_entity_poly.entity_id
_entity_poly.type
_entity_poly.pdbx_seq_one_letter_code
_entity_poly.pdbx_strand_id
1 'polypeptide(L)'
;MLVRHGGLTPAGALDAATRTNAALLGLESGTGTVETGRSTDLVVLDANSLDGCRAFIDPVMVVVRGTGVDRPGVKRHAELDAQLDSL
;
A
#
# COMPACT_ATOMS: atom_id res chain seq x y z
N MET A 1 5.93 -9.20 6.94
CA MET A 1 7.35 -8.93 7.29
C MET A 1 7.53 -7.79 8.30
N LEU A 2 7.19 -6.53 8.00
CA LEU A 2 7.45 -5.38 8.91
C LEU A 2 6.79 -5.50 10.29
N VAL A 3 5.53 -5.96 10.35
CA VAL A 3 4.83 -6.19 11.62
C VAL A 3 5.38 -7.41 12.35
N ARG A 4 5.37 -8.59 11.69
CA ARG A 4 5.77 -9.87 12.31
C ARG A 4 7.25 -9.97 12.71
N HIS A 5 8.17 -9.40 11.93
CA HIS A 5 9.62 -9.54 12.15
C HIS A 5 10.32 -8.21 12.41
N GLY A 6 9.76 -7.09 11.96
CA GLY A 6 10.30 -5.75 12.25
C GLY A 6 9.80 -5.15 13.56
N GLY A 7 8.77 -5.74 14.20
CA GLY A 7 8.20 -5.25 15.45
C GLY A 7 7.38 -3.95 15.30
N LEU A 8 7.02 -3.57 14.07
CA LEU A 8 6.21 -2.39 13.80
C LEU A 8 4.73 -2.66 14.10
N THR A 9 3.99 -1.62 14.48
CA THR A 9 2.52 -1.66 14.48
C THR A 9 2.01 -1.65 13.03
N PRO A 10 0.75 -2.06 12.76
CA PRO A 10 0.16 -1.94 11.41
C PRO A 10 0.21 -0.51 10.86
N ALA A 11 -0.08 0.49 11.71
CA ALA A 11 0.03 1.90 11.34
C ALA A 11 1.47 2.31 11.03
N GLY A 12 2.44 1.85 11.82
CA GLY A 12 3.86 2.09 11.54
C GLY A 12 4.34 1.43 10.25
N ALA A 13 3.84 0.23 9.94
CA ALA A 13 4.15 -0.45 8.68
C ALA A 13 3.53 0.27 7.47
N LEU A 14 2.32 0.82 7.60
CA LEU A 14 1.69 1.63 6.57
C LEU A 14 2.44 2.95 6.34
N ASP A 15 2.87 3.60 7.41
CA ASP A 15 3.73 4.79 7.35
C ASP A 15 5.05 4.51 6.64
N ALA A 16 5.70 3.40 7.01
CA ALA A 16 6.92 2.92 6.39
C ALA A 16 6.73 2.70 4.88
N ALA A 17 5.61 2.09 4.48
CA ALA A 17 5.30 1.80 3.09
C ALA A 17 4.97 3.04 2.25
N THR A 18 4.65 4.18 2.88
CA THR A 18 4.14 5.39 2.21
C THR A 18 5.06 6.59 2.48
N ARG A 19 4.79 7.36 3.53
CA ARG A 19 5.51 8.59 3.89
C ARG A 19 7.00 8.36 4.09
N THR A 20 7.40 7.31 4.81
CA THR A 20 8.82 7.02 5.03
C THR A 20 9.54 6.69 3.73
N ASN A 21 8.96 5.85 2.87
CA ASN A 21 9.53 5.54 1.56
C ASN A 21 9.67 6.79 0.69
N ALA A 22 8.66 7.67 0.67
CA ALA A 22 8.75 8.92 -0.08
C ALA A 22 9.92 9.79 0.41
N ALA A 23 10.11 9.92 1.73
CA ALA A 23 11.24 10.67 2.31
C ALA A 23 12.59 10.02 2.00
N LEU A 24 12.69 8.68 2.09
CA LEU A 24 13.93 7.96 1.77
C LEU A 24 14.34 8.13 0.29
N LEU A 25 13.37 8.31 -0.60
CA LEU A 25 13.60 8.50 -2.04
C LEU A 25 13.71 9.98 -2.46
N GLY A 26 13.57 10.94 -1.54
CA GLY A 26 13.55 12.37 -1.86
C GLY A 26 12.30 12.83 -2.63
N LEU A 27 11.18 12.13 -2.43
CA LEU A 27 9.89 12.35 -3.09
C LEU A 27 8.80 12.85 -2.12
N GLU A 28 9.15 13.17 -0.88
CA GLU A 28 8.23 13.54 0.19
C GLU A 28 7.44 14.84 -0.06
N SER A 29 7.91 15.69 -0.97
CA SER A 29 7.18 16.88 -1.41
C SER A 29 6.11 16.57 -2.46
N GLY A 30 6.21 15.41 -3.13
CA GLY A 30 5.37 15.04 -4.26
C GLY A 30 4.38 13.90 -4.00
N THR A 31 4.70 12.93 -3.14
CA THR A 31 3.84 11.75 -2.91
C THR A 31 4.02 11.17 -1.50
N GLY A 32 3.35 10.06 -1.20
CA GLY A 32 3.47 9.32 0.06
C GLY A 32 2.54 9.77 1.19
N THR A 33 1.76 10.85 1.01
CA THR A 33 0.67 11.24 1.92
C THR A 33 -0.52 11.80 1.14
N VAL A 34 -1.69 11.82 1.77
CA VAL A 34 -2.91 12.41 1.21
C VAL A 34 -3.01 13.87 1.67
N GLU A 35 -2.43 14.78 0.89
CA GLU A 35 -2.42 16.23 1.17
C GLU A 35 -2.62 17.03 -0.12
N THR A 36 -3.14 18.24 0.00
CA THR A 36 -3.32 19.15 -1.14
C THR A 36 -1.97 19.56 -1.74
N GLY A 37 -1.89 19.61 -3.07
CA GLY A 37 -0.66 19.96 -3.78
C GLY A 37 0.29 18.79 -4.04
N ARG A 38 -0.03 17.59 -3.54
CA ARG A 38 0.70 16.35 -3.85
C ARG A 38 0.07 15.59 -5.02
N SER A 39 0.85 14.68 -5.61
CA SER A 39 0.38 13.72 -6.61
C SER A 39 -0.76 12.88 -6.06
N THR A 40 -1.80 12.68 -6.87
CA THR A 40 -2.95 11.84 -6.52
C THR A 40 -2.62 10.37 -6.79
N ASP A 41 -1.77 9.80 -5.94
CA ASP A 41 -1.44 8.38 -5.91
C ASP A 41 -2.21 7.73 -4.76
N LEU A 42 -3.33 7.07 -5.08
CA LEU A 42 -4.27 6.54 -4.09
C LEU A 42 -4.51 5.05 -4.30
N VAL A 43 -4.74 4.34 -3.20
CA VAL A 43 -5.27 2.98 -3.19
C VAL A 43 -6.52 2.98 -2.33
N VAL A 44 -7.64 2.53 -2.88
CA VAL A 44 -8.93 2.46 -2.21
C VAL A 44 -9.23 1.00 -1.89
N LEU A 45 -9.55 0.72 -0.63
CA LEU A 45 -9.81 -0.62 -0.11
C LEU A 45 -11.27 -0.70 0.36
N ASP A 46 -11.86 -1.89 0.33
CA ASP A 46 -13.15 -2.20 0.97
C ASP A 46 -12.99 -2.67 2.44
N ALA A 47 -11.74 -2.87 2.88
CA ALA A 47 -11.36 -3.25 4.22
C ALA A 47 -10.52 -2.17 4.91
N ASN A 48 -10.42 -2.25 6.24
CA ASN A 48 -9.57 -1.36 7.02
C ASN A 48 -8.09 -1.70 6.80
N SER A 49 -7.30 -0.72 6.36
CA SER A 49 -5.87 -0.88 6.09
C SER A 49 -5.05 -1.27 7.32
N LEU A 50 -5.56 -1.02 8.53
CA LEU A 50 -4.89 -1.35 9.78
C LEU A 50 -5.10 -2.81 10.24
N ASP A 51 -6.02 -3.55 9.59
CA ASP A 51 -6.26 -4.97 9.90
C ASP A 51 -5.13 -5.88 9.39
N GLY A 52 -4.24 -5.32 8.56
CA GLY A 52 -3.00 -5.95 8.11
C GLY A 52 -2.86 -6.00 6.60
N CYS A 53 -1.77 -6.61 6.12
CA CYS A 53 -1.41 -6.60 4.69
C CYS A 53 -2.47 -7.27 3.78
N ARG A 54 -3.33 -8.13 4.33
CA ARG A 54 -4.41 -8.77 3.56
C ARG A 54 -5.45 -7.78 3.05
N ALA A 55 -5.63 -6.64 3.71
CA ALA A 55 -6.53 -5.58 3.24
C ALA A 55 -6.13 -5.03 1.86
N PHE A 56 -4.88 -5.23 1.42
CA PHE A 56 -4.36 -4.72 0.16
C PHE A 56 -4.36 -5.75 -0.98
N ILE A 57 -4.86 -6.97 -0.73
CA ILE A 57 -4.85 -8.04 -1.73
C ILE A 57 -5.75 -7.68 -2.92
N ASP A 58 -6.93 -7.13 -2.68
CA ASP A 58 -7.91 -6.84 -3.74
C ASP A 58 -8.44 -5.39 -3.61
N PRO A 59 -7.66 -4.38 -4.05
CA PRO A 59 -8.09 -3.00 -3.96
C PRO A 59 -9.29 -2.72 -4.86
N VAL A 60 -10.22 -1.92 -4.37
CA VAL A 60 -11.42 -1.49 -5.12
C VAL A 60 -11.04 -0.56 -6.28
N MET A 61 -10.03 0.29 -6.06
CA MET A 61 -9.52 1.24 -7.06
C MET A 61 -8.07 1.56 -6.78
N VAL A 62 -7.29 1.77 -7.85
CA VAL A 62 -5.96 2.36 -7.78
C VAL A 62 -5.95 3.62 -8.63
N VAL A 63 -5.48 4.73 -8.08
CA VAL A 63 -5.31 6.00 -8.79
C VAL A 63 -3.82 6.28 -8.89
N VAL A 64 -3.33 6.52 -10.11
CA VAL A 64 -1.93 6.87 -10.36
C VAL A 64 -1.91 8.24 -11.02
N ARG A 65 -1.31 9.23 -10.36
CA ARG A 65 -1.22 10.62 -10.87
C ARG A 65 -2.57 11.15 -11.37
N GLY A 66 -3.65 10.86 -10.64
CA GLY A 66 -5.02 11.27 -10.97
C GLY A 66 -5.76 10.40 -11.99
N THR A 67 -5.14 9.37 -12.55
CA THR A 67 -5.82 8.40 -13.43
C THR A 67 -6.26 7.18 -12.63
N GLY A 68 -7.57 6.95 -12.54
CA GLY A 68 -8.17 5.83 -11.80
C GLY A 68 -8.29 4.56 -12.64
N VAL A 69 -8.05 3.42 -11.99
CA VAL A 69 -8.34 2.08 -12.48
C VAL A 69 -9.28 1.41 -11.48
N ASP A 70 -10.53 1.21 -11.89
CA ASP A 70 -11.52 0.48 -11.11
C ASP A 70 -11.26 -1.02 -11.15
N ARG A 71 -11.31 -1.66 -9.97
CA ARG A 71 -11.10 -3.11 -9.77
C ARG A 71 -9.96 -3.66 -10.64
N PRO A 72 -8.71 -3.22 -10.39
CA PRO A 72 -7.58 -3.57 -11.24
C PRO A 72 -7.39 -5.09 -11.29
N GLY A 73 -7.26 -5.63 -12.49
CA GLY A 73 -6.91 -7.03 -12.68
C GLY A 73 -5.46 -7.27 -12.24
N VAL A 74 -5.26 -8.04 -11.16
CA VAL A 74 -3.93 -8.39 -10.66
C VAL A 74 -3.52 -9.74 -11.24
N LYS A 75 -2.35 -9.81 -11.89
CA LYS A 75 -1.75 -11.08 -12.29
C LYS A 75 -1.24 -11.80 -11.04
N ARG A 76 -1.85 -12.95 -10.73
CA ARG A 76 -1.50 -13.81 -9.60
C ARG A 76 -0.51 -14.90 -10.01
N HIS A 77 0.29 -15.33 -9.04
CA HIS A 77 1.22 -16.43 -9.17
C HIS A 77 1.00 -17.36 -7.98
N ALA A 78 0.34 -18.49 -8.22
CA ALA A 78 -0.15 -19.38 -7.14
C ALA A 78 0.95 -19.81 -6.16
N GLU A 79 2.16 -20.07 -6.64
CA GLU A 79 3.30 -20.41 -5.78
C GLU A 79 3.71 -19.25 -4.85
N LEU A 80 3.75 -18.02 -5.37
CA LEU A 80 4.09 -16.84 -4.59
C LEU A 80 2.99 -16.51 -3.57
N ASP A 81 1.72 -16.63 -3.98
CA ASP A 81 0.59 -16.41 -3.08
C ASP A 81 0.61 -17.43 -1.92
N ALA A 82 0.84 -18.72 -2.22
CA ALA A 82 0.95 -19.75 -1.18
C ALA A 82 2.11 -19.50 -0.21
N GLN A 83 3.26 -19.07 -0.71
CA GLN A 83 4.39 -18.67 0.14
C GLN A 83 4.02 -17.48 1.03
N LEU A 84 3.38 -16.45 0.47
CA LEU A 84 3.00 -15.24 1.20
C LEU A 84 1.93 -15.50 2.26
N ASP A 85 1.00 -16.43 2.01
CA ASP A 85 -0.03 -16.84 2.97
C ASP A 85 0.49 -17.72 4.11
N SER A 86 1.62 -18.40 3.90
CA SER A 86 2.28 -19.22 4.92
C SER A 86 3.11 -18.42 5.93
N LEU A 87 3.39 -17.14 5.64
CA LEU A 87 4.16 -16.22 6.49
C LEU A 87 3.33 -15.60 7.63
#